data_AF-A0A7G8F2E8-F1
#
_entry.id   AF-A0A7G8F2E8-F1
#
_cell.length_a   1.000
_cell.length_b   1.000
_cell.length_c   1.000
_cell.angle_alpha   90.00
_cell.angle_beta   90.00
_cell.angle_gamma   90.00
#
_symmetry.space_group_name_H-M   'P 1'
#
loop_
_entity.id
_entity.type
_entity.pdbx_description
1 polymer ?
#
loop_
_entity_poly.entity_id
_entity_poly.type
_entity_poly.pdbx_seq_one_letter_code
_entity_poly.pdbx_strand_id
1 'polypeptide(L)'
;MMSLLEVVVSSVVLASSSSAALGVWNQAATEVQRSTQLDELALQLETARIATDRWLQSDAAASVVIDSSSPDCRFNPEALNAAVVERLPLGSEVSTHWSADPQGLGHWLELSVDVQQSSPPLKRRLLLSPAAYGLCQQEEVRA
;
A
#
# COMPACT_ATOMS: atom_id res chain seq x y z
N MET A 1 37.05 27.87 45.69
CA MET A 1 35.91 28.79 45.84
C MET A 1 35.50 29.18 44.43
N MET A 2 34.30 28.79 44.00
CA MET A 2 33.85 28.95 42.60
C MET A 2 33.53 30.42 42.33
N SER A 3 34.01 30.96 41.21
CA SER A 3 33.78 32.35 40.84
C SER A 3 32.36 32.56 40.28
N LEU A 4 31.75 33.71 40.54
CA LEU A 4 30.47 34.11 39.91
C LEU A 4 30.51 34.00 38.38
N LEU A 5 31.68 34.26 37.76
CA LEU A 5 31.88 34.10 36.32
C LEU A 5 31.79 32.63 35.88
N GLU A 6 32.38 31.70 36.64
CA GLU A 6 32.32 30.27 36.32
C GLU A 6 30.89 29.75 36.38
N VAL A 7 30.10 30.18 37.37
CA VAL A 7 28.68 29.79 37.50
C VAL A 7 27.86 30.30 36.32
N VAL A 8 28.08 31.55 35.89
CA VAL A 8 27.38 32.11 34.73
C VAL A 8 27.75 31.35 33.46
N VAL A 9 29.03 31.09 33.21
CA VAL A 9 29.48 30.33 32.03
C VAL A 9 28.91 28.91 32.05
N SER A 10 28.96 28.21 33.18
CA SER A 10 28.37 26.87 33.31
C SER A 10 26.86 26.88 33.07
N SER A 11 26.14 27.90 33.57
CA SER A 11 24.68 28.00 33.36
C SER A 11 24.31 28.25 31.89
N VAL A 12 25.07 29.08 31.18
CA VAL A 12 24.85 29.35 29.75
C VAL A 12 25.16 28.11 28.91
N VAL A 13 26.27 27.41 29.20
CA VAL A 13 26.61 26.15 28.53
C VAL A 13 25.55 25.08 28.80
N LEU A 14 25.06 24.97 30.04
CA LEU A 14 24.00 24.04 30.38
C LEU A 14 22.67 24.37 29.69
N ALA A 15 22.26 25.64 29.69
CA ALA A 15 21.02 26.09 29.06
C ALA A 15 21.05 25.88 27.53
N SER A 16 22.17 26.22 26.89
CA SER A 16 22.38 26.01 25.44
C SER A 16 22.42 24.52 25.08
N SER A 17 23.14 23.70 25.87
CA SER A 17 23.19 22.25 25.68
C SER A 17 21.83 21.60 25.86
N SER A 18 21.06 22.04 26.86
CA SER A 18 19.68 21.58 27.10
C SER A 18 18.76 21.94 25.95
N SER A 19 18.88 23.15 25.41
CA SER A 19 18.10 23.61 24.26
C SER A 19 18.42 22.81 22.99
N ALA A 20 19.71 22.56 22.73
CA ALA A 20 20.15 21.72 21.62
C ALA A 20 19.64 20.28 21.76
N ALA A 21 19.72 19.70 22.97
CA ALA A 21 19.20 18.36 23.24
C ALA A 21 17.68 18.28 23.00
N LEU A 22 16.90 19.26 23.48
CA LEU A 22 15.45 19.32 23.23
C LEU A 22 15.13 19.42 21.73
N GLY A 23 15.92 20.18 20.97
CA GLY A 23 15.79 20.25 19.51
C GLY A 23 15.94 18.88 18.84
N VAL A 24 16.98 18.13 19.22
CA VAL A 24 17.22 16.76 18.69
C VAL A 24 16.10 15.80 19.11
N TRP A 25 15.65 15.86 20.36
CA TRP A 25 14.54 15.02 20.83
C TRP A 25 13.22 15.31 20.11
N ASN A 26 12.92 16.59 19.86
CA ASN A 26 11.72 16.97 19.14
C ASN A 26 11.77 16.47 17.69
N GLN A 27 12.93 16.60 17.03
CA GLN A 27 13.13 16.07 15.69
C GLN A 27 12.98 14.53 15.66
N ALA A 28 13.58 13.82 16.61
CA ALA A 28 13.43 12.37 16.73
C ALA A 28 11.97 11.97 16.95
N ALA A 29 11.23 12.68 17.82
CA ALA A 29 9.82 12.43 18.05
C ALA A 29 8.98 12.64 16.78
N THR A 30 9.24 13.70 16.00
CA THR A 30 8.54 13.93 14.73
C THR A 30 8.82 12.84 13.70
N GLU A 31 10.06 12.32 13.65
CA GLU A 31 10.42 11.27 12.71
C GLU A 31 9.79 9.92 13.11
N VAL A 32 9.75 9.59 14.40
CA VAL A 32 9.06 8.40 14.91
C VAL A 32 7.57 8.45 14.59
N GLN A 33 6.92 9.61 14.78
CA GLN A 33 5.51 9.78 14.44
C GLN A 33 5.27 9.60 12.94
N ARG A 34 6.16 10.15 12.10
CA ARG A 34 6.09 9.99 10.65
C ARG A 34 6.27 8.53 10.24
N SER A 35 7.24 7.82 10.83
CA SER A 35 7.46 6.40 10.56
C SER A 35 6.22 5.59 10.90
N THR A 36 5.63 5.84 12.07
CA THR A 36 4.41 5.15 12.52
C THR A 36 3.26 5.35 11.53
N GLN A 37 3.08 6.59 11.06
CA GLN A 37 2.07 6.89 10.03
C GLN A 37 2.33 6.14 8.72
N LEU A 38 3.58 6.08 8.25
CA LEU A 38 3.91 5.35 7.03
C LEU A 38 3.68 3.85 7.18
N ASP A 39 3.98 3.28 8.35
CA ASP A 39 3.75 1.87 8.65
C ASP A 39 2.26 1.53 8.66
N GLU A 40 1.42 2.39 9.22
CA GLU A 40 -0.05 2.24 9.18
C GLU A 40 -0.58 2.25 7.74
N LEU A 41 -0.12 3.19 6.90
CA LEU A 41 -0.51 3.26 5.49
C LEU A 41 -0.02 2.04 4.70
N ALA A 42 1.20 1.57 4.96
CA ALA A 42 1.74 0.36 4.35
C ALA A 42 0.93 -0.88 4.73
N LEU A 43 0.48 -0.97 5.98
CA LEU A 43 -0.39 -2.03 6.46
C LEU A 43 -1.77 -2.00 5.78
N GLN A 44 -2.34 -0.82 5.59
CA GLN A 44 -3.61 -0.66 4.86
C GLN A 44 -3.50 -1.17 3.41
N LEU A 45 -2.44 -0.78 2.70
CA LEU A 45 -2.17 -1.25 1.33
C LEU A 45 -2.00 -2.78 1.26
N GLU A 46 -1.28 -3.37 2.22
CA GLU A 46 -1.10 -4.83 2.26
C GLU A 46 -2.42 -5.55 2.60
N THR A 47 -3.22 -4.99 3.50
CA THR A 47 -4.55 -5.53 3.82
C THR A 47 -5.46 -5.53 2.60
N ALA A 48 -5.47 -4.43 1.85
CA ALA A 48 -6.21 -4.32 0.59
C ALA A 48 -5.73 -5.35 -0.45
N ARG A 49 -4.42 -5.54 -0.58
CA ARG A 49 -3.83 -6.56 -1.47
C ARG A 49 -4.28 -7.96 -1.09
N ILE A 50 -4.17 -8.33 0.18
CA ILE A 50 -4.56 -9.66 0.68
C ILE A 50 -6.07 -9.88 0.52
N ALA A 51 -6.90 -8.85 0.76
CA ALA A 51 -8.34 -8.94 0.55
C ALA A 51 -8.68 -9.20 -0.91
N THR A 52 -8.02 -8.50 -1.84
CA THR A 52 -8.17 -8.73 -3.29
C THR A 52 -7.79 -10.14 -3.67
N ASP A 53 -6.62 -10.60 -3.20
CA ASP A 53 -6.08 -11.93 -3.49
C ASP A 53 -7.02 -13.04 -3.00
N ARG A 54 -7.50 -12.95 -1.75
CA ARG A 54 -8.46 -13.91 -1.19
C ARG A 54 -9.78 -13.92 -1.93
N TRP A 55 -10.26 -12.76 -2.36
CA TRP A 55 -11.49 -12.69 -3.13
C TRP A 55 -11.32 -13.35 -4.50
N LEU A 56 -10.22 -13.09 -5.22
CA LEU A 56 -9.94 -13.73 -6.51
C LEU A 56 -9.78 -15.25 -6.41
N GLN A 57 -9.36 -15.78 -5.26
CA GLN A 57 -9.32 -17.21 -4.99
C GLN A 57 -10.69 -17.82 -4.66
N SER A 58 -11.74 -17.02 -4.51
CA SER A 58 -13.08 -17.51 -4.18
C SER A 58 -13.86 -17.93 -5.43
N ASP A 59 -14.71 -18.95 -5.29
CA ASP A 59 -15.60 -19.43 -6.37
C ASP A 59 -16.52 -18.32 -6.91
N ALA A 60 -16.86 -17.35 -6.05
CA ALA A 60 -17.68 -16.19 -6.41
C ALA A 60 -16.98 -15.21 -7.37
N ALA A 61 -15.65 -15.23 -7.47
CA ALA A 61 -14.93 -14.36 -8.39
C ALA A 61 -15.03 -14.87 -9.83
N ALA A 62 -14.88 -16.18 -10.05
CA ALA A 62 -14.81 -16.79 -11.38
C ALA A 62 -16.00 -16.39 -12.29
N SER A 63 -17.22 -16.40 -11.74
CA SER A 63 -18.44 -16.06 -12.50
C SER A 63 -18.61 -14.57 -12.75
N VAL A 64 -17.84 -13.72 -12.08
CA VAL A 64 -17.98 -12.25 -12.14
C VAL A 64 -16.89 -11.64 -13.03
N VAL A 65 -15.63 -12.06 -12.88
CA VAL A 65 -14.50 -11.36 -13.49
C VAL A 65 -14.01 -11.97 -14.80
N ILE A 66 -14.44 -13.17 -15.16
CA ILE A 66 -14.01 -13.83 -16.39
C ILE A 66 -14.89 -13.39 -17.56
N ASP A 67 -14.24 -12.98 -18.65
CA ASP A 67 -14.93 -12.69 -19.89
C ASP A 67 -15.42 -13.98 -20.54
N SER A 68 -16.69 -14.31 -20.32
CA SER A 68 -17.34 -15.50 -20.86
C SER A 68 -17.51 -15.46 -22.38
N SER A 69 -17.28 -14.30 -23.02
CA SER A 69 -17.34 -14.16 -24.48
C SER A 69 -16.00 -14.41 -25.16
N SER A 70 -14.91 -14.50 -24.39
CA SER A 70 -13.57 -14.78 -24.90
C SER A 70 -13.25 -16.28 -24.83
N PRO A 71 -12.77 -16.90 -25.93
CA PRO A 71 -12.31 -18.30 -25.89
C PRO A 71 -11.00 -18.45 -25.10
N ASP A 72 -10.22 -17.37 -25.02
CA ASP A 72 -9.00 -17.32 -24.22
C ASP A 72 -9.41 -16.84 -22.83
N CYS A 73 -9.35 -17.70 -21.81
CA CYS A 73 -9.68 -17.34 -20.44
C CYS A 73 -9.00 -16.03 -19.99
N ARG A 74 -9.76 -14.93 -20.01
CA ARG A 74 -9.29 -13.56 -19.78
C ARG A 74 -10.18 -12.88 -18.75
N PHE A 75 -9.60 -11.94 -18.01
CA PHE A 75 -10.39 -11.05 -17.19
C PHE A 75 -11.18 -10.08 -18.07
N ASN A 76 -12.41 -9.78 -17.66
CA ASN A 76 -13.15 -8.62 -18.10
C ASN A 76 -12.68 -7.40 -17.26
N PRO A 77 -12.03 -6.39 -17.87
CA PRO A 77 -11.47 -5.26 -17.13
C PRO A 77 -12.53 -4.40 -16.44
N GLU A 78 -13.72 -4.27 -17.03
CA GLU A 78 -14.83 -3.51 -16.43
C GLU A 78 -15.38 -4.23 -15.20
N ALA A 79 -15.57 -5.55 -15.31
CA ALA A 79 -16.06 -6.37 -14.20
C ALA A 79 -15.04 -6.44 -13.06
N LEU A 80 -13.74 -6.50 -13.38
CA LEU A 80 -12.66 -6.50 -12.41
C LEU A 80 -12.62 -5.19 -11.61
N ASN A 81 -12.74 -4.05 -12.29
CA ASN A 81 -12.80 -2.74 -11.64
C ASN A 81 -14.08 -2.58 -10.79
N ALA A 82 -15.24 -2.96 -11.31
CA ALA A 82 -16.50 -2.88 -10.59
C ALA A 82 -16.50 -3.76 -9.31
N ALA A 83 -15.95 -4.96 -9.39
CA ALA A 83 -15.91 -5.87 -8.28
C ALA A 83 -14.99 -5.40 -7.14
N VAL A 84 -13.89 -4.71 -7.47
CA VAL A 84 -13.03 -4.07 -6.46
C VAL A 84 -13.77 -2.97 -5.71
N VAL A 85 -14.48 -2.10 -6.42
CA VAL A 85 -15.26 -1.02 -5.81
C VAL A 85 -16.38 -1.57 -4.91
N GLU A 86 -17.05 -2.66 -5.34
CA GLU A 86 -18.17 -3.23 -4.61
C GLU A 86 -17.73 -4.10 -3.41
N ARG A 87 -16.70 -4.94 -3.59
CA ARG A 87 -16.38 -6.03 -2.65
C ARG A 87 -15.19 -5.75 -1.77
N LEU A 88 -14.33 -4.80 -2.14
CA LEU A 88 -13.18 -4.43 -1.33
C LEU A 88 -13.50 -3.09 -0.68
N PRO A 89 -13.85 -3.07 0.63
CA PRO A 89 -14.02 -1.83 1.36
C PRO A 89 -12.64 -1.21 1.60
N LEU A 90 -12.09 -0.63 0.54
CA LEU A 90 -10.86 0.14 0.61
C LEU A 90 -11.14 1.41 1.41
N GLY A 91 -10.23 1.75 2.31
CA GLY A 91 -10.31 3.03 3.03
C GLY A 91 -10.31 4.19 2.04
N SER A 92 -10.92 5.33 2.41
CA SER A 92 -11.00 6.53 1.56
C SER A 92 -9.65 7.09 1.12
N GLU A 93 -8.57 6.67 1.77
CA GLU A 93 -7.19 7.08 1.49
C GLU A 93 -6.51 6.20 0.43
N VAL A 94 -7.09 5.03 0.11
CA VAL A 94 -6.53 4.06 -0.84
C VAL A 94 -7.19 4.24 -2.21
N SER A 95 -6.39 4.51 -3.24
CA SER A 95 -6.82 4.53 -4.62
C SER A 95 -6.40 3.27 -5.38
N THR A 96 -7.26 2.82 -6.31
CA THR A 96 -7.01 1.66 -7.18
C THR A 96 -6.85 2.07 -8.62
N HIS A 97 -5.89 1.49 -9.32
CA HIS A 97 -5.75 1.63 -10.76
C HIS A 97 -5.48 0.26 -11.40
N TRP A 98 -6.23 -0.04 -12.46
CA TRP A 98 -6.10 -1.25 -13.25
C TRP A 98 -5.46 -0.93 -14.60
N SER A 99 -4.49 -1.73 -15.03
CA SER A 99 -3.90 -1.63 -16.36
C SER A 99 -3.66 -3.02 -16.95
N ALA A 100 -3.78 -3.16 -18.27
CA ALA A 100 -3.46 -4.42 -18.93
C ALA A 100 -1.95 -4.68 -18.90
N ASP A 101 -1.55 -5.93 -18.71
CA ASP A 101 -0.17 -6.32 -18.87
C ASP A 101 0.23 -6.31 -20.36
N PRO A 102 1.32 -5.62 -20.76
CA PRO A 102 1.71 -5.54 -22.17
C PRO A 102 2.03 -6.89 -22.82
N GLN A 103 2.37 -7.91 -22.02
CA GLN A 103 2.61 -9.27 -22.51
C GLN A 103 1.33 -10.11 -22.60
N GLY A 104 0.17 -9.53 -22.26
CA GLY A 104 -1.13 -10.20 -22.32
C GLY A 104 -1.33 -11.25 -21.23
N LEU A 105 -0.51 -11.26 -20.18
CA LEU A 105 -0.59 -12.26 -19.11
C LEU A 105 -1.75 -12.01 -18.15
N GLY A 106 -2.32 -10.80 -18.14
CA GLY A 106 -3.43 -10.43 -17.28
C GLY A 106 -3.52 -8.93 -17.04
N HIS A 107 -3.85 -8.53 -15.80
CA HIS A 107 -3.95 -7.13 -15.40
C HIS A 107 -3.08 -6.81 -14.19
N TRP A 108 -2.48 -5.63 -14.22
CA TRP A 108 -1.83 -5.01 -13.09
C TRP A 108 -2.87 -4.28 -12.24
N LEU A 109 -2.93 -4.61 -10.95
CA LEU A 109 -3.56 -3.81 -9.93
C LEU A 109 -2.48 -2.95 -9.26
N GLU A 110 -2.65 -1.63 -9.30
CA GLU A 110 -1.91 -0.67 -8.50
C GLU A 110 -2.81 -0.13 -7.38
N LEU A 111 -2.37 -0.29 -6.15
CA LEU A 111 -2.94 0.31 -4.95
C LEU A 111 -2.01 1.43 -4.50
N SER A 112 -2.55 2.60 -4.23
CA SER A 112 -1.75 3.73 -3.76
C SER A 112 -2.42 4.54 -2.67
N VAL A 113 -1.58 5.13 -1.81
CA VAL A 113 -1.98 6.15 -0.82
C VAL A 113 -1.08 7.36 -1.02
N ASP A 114 -1.70 8.53 -1.13
CA ASP A 114 -0.97 9.80 -1.16
C ASP A 114 -0.43 10.11 0.24
N VAL A 115 0.88 10.00 0.38
CA VAL A 115 1.59 10.55 1.55
C VAL A 115 1.77 12.04 1.28
N GLN A 116 1.62 12.89 2.30
CA GLN A 116 1.73 14.36 2.27
C GLN A 116 2.55 14.94 1.09
N GLN A 117 2.09 16.07 0.53
CA GLN A 117 2.50 16.73 -0.74
C GLN A 117 3.98 16.70 -1.18
N SER A 118 4.95 16.44 -0.31
CA SER A 118 6.39 16.40 -0.62
C SER A 118 6.99 14.99 -0.73
N SER A 119 6.22 13.93 -0.46
CA SER A 119 6.68 12.54 -0.55
C SER A 119 6.03 11.83 -1.74
N PRO A 120 6.75 10.91 -2.41
CA PRO A 120 6.11 10.04 -3.39
C PRO A 120 5.02 9.20 -2.71
N PRO A 121 3.91 8.90 -3.40
CA PRO A 121 2.86 8.06 -2.85
C PRO A 121 3.39 6.66 -2.56
N LEU A 122 2.87 6.05 -1.48
CA LEU A 122 3.12 4.64 -1.21
C LEU A 122 2.33 3.82 -2.23
N LYS A 123 2.99 2.84 -2.84
CA LYS A 123 2.38 2.01 -3.89
C LYS A 123 2.61 0.52 -3.63
N ARG A 124 1.58 -0.28 -3.93
CA ARG A 124 1.66 -1.73 -4.07
C ARG A 124 1.14 -2.11 -5.44
N ARG A 125 1.91 -2.93 -6.17
CA ARG A 125 1.54 -3.39 -7.50
C ARG A 125 1.54 -4.91 -7.55
N LEU A 126 0.51 -5.49 -8.16
CA LEU A 126 0.35 -6.93 -8.30
C LEU A 126 -0.09 -7.27 -9.72
N LEU A 127 0.57 -8.25 -10.34
CA LEU A 127 0.12 -8.83 -11.60
C LEU A 127 -0.86 -9.96 -11.29
N LEU A 128 -2.04 -9.88 -11.88
CA LEU A 128 -3.12 -10.82 -11.68
C LEU A 128 -3.44 -11.48 -13.02
N SER A 129 -3.44 -12.81 -13.05
CA SER A 129 -3.84 -13.58 -14.23
C SER A 129 -4.93 -14.59 -13.86
N PRO A 130 -5.95 -14.80 -14.72
CA PRO A 130 -7.01 -15.77 -14.42
C PRO A 130 -6.47 -17.18 -14.10
N ALA A 131 -5.43 -17.61 -14.83
CA ALA A 131 -4.81 -18.91 -14.67
C ALA A 131 -4.11 -19.07 -13.30
N ALA A 132 -3.46 -18.02 -12.77
CA ALA A 132 -2.81 -18.08 -11.46
C ALA A 132 -3.81 -18.27 -10.31
N TYR A 133 -5.08 -17.90 -10.53
CA TYR A 133 -6.17 -18.04 -9.57
C TYR A 133 -7.06 -19.27 -9.84
N GLY A 134 -6.70 -20.12 -10.82
CA GLY A 134 -7.50 -21.29 -11.17
C GLY A 134 -8.89 -20.95 -11.74
N LEU A 135 -9.08 -19.72 -12.25
CA LEU A 135 -10.38 -19.24 -12.74
C LEU A 135 -10.69 -19.69 -14.17
N CYS A 136 -9.72 -20.32 -14.82
CA CYS A 136 -9.89 -20.91 -16.14
C CYS A 136 -10.37 -22.34 -16.00
N GLN A 137 -11.38 -22.73 -16.79
CA GLN A 137 -11.74 -24.14 -16.91
C GLN A 137 -10.52 -24.90 -17.43
N GLN A 138 -10.18 -26.02 -16.76
CA GLN A 138 -9.28 -26.99 -17.35
C GLN A 138 -9.98 -27.53 -18.60
N GLU A 139 -9.35 -27.41 -19.77
CA GLU A 139 -9.71 -28.30 -20.87
C GLU A 139 -9.66 -29.73 -20.31
N GLU A 140 -10.79 -30.45 -20.36
CA GLU A 140 -10.80 -31.88 -20.07
C GLU A 140 -9.67 -32.49 -20.89
N VAL A 141 -8.63 -32.99 -20.20
CA VAL A 141 -7.60 -33.80 -20.84
C VAL A 141 -8.30 -35.04 -21.35
N ARG A 142 -8.78 -35.00 -22.60
CA ARG A 142 -9.29 -36.16 -23.30
C ARG A 142 -8.12 -37.11 -23.48
N ALA A 143 -8.10 -38.16 -22.66
CA ALA A 143 -7.25 -39.32 -22.81
C ALA A 143 -7.59 -40.10 -24.10
#